data_AF-A0A7C2G6J1-F1
#
_entry.id   AF-A0A7C2G6J1-F1
#
_cell.length_a   1.000
_cell.length_b   1.000
_cell.length_c   1.000
_cell.angle_alpha   90.00
_cell.angle_beta   90.00
_cell.angle_gamma   90.00
#
_symmetry.space_group_name_H-M   'P 1'
#
loop_
_entity.id
_entity.type
_entity.pdbx_description
1 polymer ?
#
loop_
_entity_poly.entity_id
_entity_poly.type
_entity_poly.pdbx_seq_one_letter_code
_entity_poly.pdbx_strand_id
1 'polypeptide(L)'
;MKIKLLILLLVLLTSGCSQYWFQEGKTFDECKRAHGECFADLQKRSDFSNPTMDYEMKFLDDCMAKKNYREATQEQLPLDAKRQEPDSSFHWRMRGIAGLLKK
;
A
#
# COMPACT_ATOMS: atom_id res chain seq x y z
N MET A 1 25.94 8.10 30.06
CA MET A 1 24.48 8.32 29.83
C MET A 1 24.10 8.75 28.41
N LYS A 2 25.03 9.20 27.55
CA LYS A 2 24.71 9.65 26.17
C LYS A 2 24.43 8.52 25.17
N ILE A 3 25.06 7.35 25.35
CA ILE A 3 24.92 6.19 24.46
C ILE A 3 23.52 5.56 24.54
N LYS A 4 22.94 5.45 25.74
CA LYS A 4 21.58 4.90 25.92
C LYS A 4 20.50 5.78 25.25
N LEU A 5 20.69 7.09 25.22
CA LEU A 5 19.80 8.04 24.56
C LEU A 5 19.90 7.93 23.03
N LEU A 6 21.11 7.72 22.50
CA LEU A 6 21.35 7.52 21.07
C LEU A 6 20.71 6.23 20.54
N ILE A 7 20.79 5.14 21.30
CA ILE A 7 20.17 3.85 20.95
C ILE A 7 18.64 3.97 20.96
N LEU A 8 18.06 4.69 21.92
CA LEU A 8 16.61 4.90 21.99
C LEU A 8 16.08 5.72 20.79
N LEU A 9 16.84 6.70 20.30
CA LEU A 9 16.51 7.51 19.12
C LEU A 9 16.61 6.72 17.80
N LEU A 10 17.57 5.79 17.69
CA LEU A 10 17.73 4.92 16.52
C LEU A 10 16.59 3.89 16.38
N VAL A 11 15.99 3.45 17.50
CA VAL A 11 14.86 2.51 17.50
C VAL A 11 13.53 3.18 17.10
N LEU A 12 13.42 4.50 17.22
CA LEU A 12 12.22 5.25 16.80
C LEU A 12 12.19 5.59 15.30
N LEU A 13 13.28 5.34 14.56
CA LEU A 13 13.38 5.61 13.12
C LEU A 13 13.01 4.41 12.24
N THR A 14 12.58 3.28 12.83
CA THR A 14 12.28 2.04 12.10
C THR A 14 10.80 1.70 12.00
N SER A 15 9.89 2.60 12.44
CA SER A 15 8.47 2.48 12.11
C SER A 15 8.31 2.78 10.61
N GLY A 16 8.14 1.72 9.83
CA GLY A 16 8.31 1.71 8.38
C GLY A 16 7.40 2.69 7.66
N CYS A 17 7.99 3.45 6.72
CA CYS A 17 7.30 4.30 5.76
C CYS A 17 6.45 3.51 4.72
N SER A 18 6.08 2.26 5.00
CA SER A 18 5.29 1.45 4.07
C SER A 18 3.83 1.90 4.10
N GLN A 19 3.30 2.23 2.93
CA GLN A 19 1.89 2.53 2.73
C GLN A 19 1.17 1.31 2.15
N TYR A 20 -0.10 1.14 2.53
CA TYR A 20 -0.93 0.01 2.12
C TYR A 20 -2.31 0.48 1.66
N TRP A 21 -2.85 -0.19 0.65
CA TRP A 21 -4.28 -0.17 0.39
C TRP A 21 -5.01 -0.99 1.45
N PHE A 22 -6.00 -0.39 2.11
CA PHE A 22 -6.77 -1.02 3.19
C PHE A 22 -8.19 -0.48 3.25
N GLN A 23 -9.13 -1.33 3.67
CA GLN A 23 -10.48 -0.94 4.03
C GLN A 23 -11.00 -1.82 5.17
N GLU A 24 -11.61 -1.19 6.17
CA GLU A 24 -12.19 -1.89 7.30
C GLU A 24 -13.30 -2.85 6.86
N GLY A 25 -13.32 -4.05 7.44
CA GLY A 25 -14.27 -5.12 7.08
C GLY A 25 -13.98 -5.82 5.74
N LYS A 26 -12.91 -5.44 5.02
CA LYS A 26 -12.46 -6.15 3.81
C LYS A 26 -11.34 -7.12 4.13
N THR A 27 -11.43 -8.30 3.54
CA THR A 27 -10.38 -9.31 3.59
C THR A 27 -9.20 -8.92 2.71
N PHE A 28 -8.04 -9.51 3.00
CA PHE A 28 -6.85 -9.36 2.17
C PHE A 28 -7.09 -9.76 0.71
N ASP A 29 -7.83 -10.85 0.47
CA ASP A 29 -8.11 -11.32 -0.90
C ASP A 29 -9.10 -10.39 -1.63
N GLU A 30 -10.04 -9.76 -0.92
CA GLU A 30 -10.90 -8.72 -1.51
C GLU A 30 -10.08 -7.49 -1.92
N CYS A 31 -9.14 -7.04 -1.07
CA CYS A 31 -8.26 -5.93 -1.40
C CYS A 31 -7.33 -6.27 -2.57
N LYS A 32 -6.74 -7.47 -2.57
CA LYS A 32 -5.87 -7.96 -3.63
C LYS A 32 -6.59 -8.05 -4.97
N ARG A 33 -7.84 -8.55 -4.97
CA ARG A 33 -8.69 -8.61 -6.16
C ARG A 33 -9.04 -7.21 -6.66
N ALA A 34 -9.45 -6.30 -5.79
CA ALA A 34 -9.76 -4.92 -6.16
C ALA A 34 -8.56 -4.21 -6.80
N HIS A 35 -7.37 -4.35 -6.20
CA HIS A 35 -6.14 -3.82 -6.74
C HIS A 35 -5.79 -4.45 -8.11
N GLY A 36 -5.96 -5.77 -8.25
CA GLY A 36 -5.75 -6.47 -9.52
C GLY A 36 -6.71 -6.00 -10.62
N GLU A 37 -7.98 -5.76 -10.31
CA GLU A 37 -8.96 -5.18 -11.24
C GLU A 37 -8.54 -3.77 -11.68
N CYS A 38 -8.13 -2.91 -10.74
CA CYS A 38 -7.64 -1.57 -11.04
C CYS A 38 -6.39 -1.59 -11.93
N PHE A 39 -5.44 -2.49 -11.63
CA PHE A 39 -4.25 -2.64 -12.43
C PHE A 39 -4.56 -3.17 -13.84
N ALA A 40 -5.45 -4.14 -13.99
CA ALA A 40 -5.88 -4.64 -15.30
C ALA A 40 -6.56 -3.54 -16.13
N ASP A 41 -7.29 -2.61 -15.50
CA ASP A 41 -7.86 -1.45 -16.18
C ASP A 41 -6.82 -0.40 -16.56
N LEU A 42 -5.77 -0.23 -15.75
CA LEU A 42 -4.62 0.61 -16.09
C LEU A 42 -3.86 0.06 -17.30
N GLN A 43 -3.62 -1.25 -17.35
CA GLN A 43 -2.93 -1.91 -18.47
C GLN A 43 -3.60 -1.67 -19.83
N LYS A 44 -4.92 -1.44 -19.87
CA LYS A 44 -5.64 -1.12 -21.10
C LYS A 44 -5.38 0.31 -21.60
N ARG A 45 -4.73 1.15 -20.78
CA ARG A 45 -4.65 2.61 -20.95
C ARG A 45 -3.23 3.16 -20.88
N SER A 46 -2.28 2.39 -20.36
CA SER A 46 -0.87 2.75 -20.23
C SER A 46 0.01 1.63 -20.76
N ASP A 47 1.13 2.01 -21.34
CA ASP A 47 2.20 1.13 -21.80
C ASP A 47 3.34 0.98 -20.76
N PHE A 48 3.16 1.53 -19.56
CA PHE A 48 4.14 1.52 -18.46
C PHE A 48 5.50 2.15 -18.82
N SER A 49 5.49 3.12 -19.74
CA SER A 49 6.68 3.85 -20.17
C SER A 49 6.83 5.19 -19.43
N ASN A 50 8.06 5.69 -19.30
CA ASN A 50 8.23 7.10 -18.92
C ASN A 50 7.75 7.98 -20.10
N PRO A 51 6.93 9.03 -19.88
CA PRO A 51 6.66 9.73 -18.64
C PRO A 51 5.30 9.44 -17.98
N THR A 52 4.68 8.27 -18.16
CA THR A 52 3.31 8.01 -17.68
C THR A 52 3.20 7.73 -16.18
N MET A 53 4.32 7.72 -15.44
CA MET A 53 4.37 7.33 -14.03
C MET A 53 3.32 8.03 -13.15
N ASP A 54 3.24 9.36 -13.26
CA ASP A 54 2.29 10.17 -12.46
C ASP A 54 0.83 9.83 -12.81
N TYR A 55 0.56 9.59 -14.10
CA TYR A 55 -0.76 9.17 -14.56
C TYR A 55 -1.14 7.81 -13.99
N GLU A 56 -0.21 6.85 -14.02
CA GLU A 56 -0.43 5.48 -13.58
C GLU A 56 -0.70 5.41 -12.07
N MET A 57 0.08 6.15 -11.28
CA MET A 57 -0.16 6.29 -9.85
C MET A 57 -1.53 6.90 -9.58
N LYS A 58 -1.83 8.04 -10.20
CA LYS A 58 -3.11 8.73 -10.01
C LYS A 58 -4.30 7.85 -10.42
N PHE A 59 -4.16 7.09 -11.50
CA PHE A 59 -5.20 6.17 -11.96
C PHE A 59 -5.50 5.09 -10.91
N LEU A 60 -4.46 4.49 -10.33
CA LEU A 60 -4.63 3.48 -9.29
C LEU A 60 -5.23 4.09 -8.02
N ASP A 61 -4.80 5.28 -7.64
CA ASP A 61 -5.34 6.00 -6.47
C ASP A 61 -6.83 6.26 -6.64
N ASP A 62 -7.23 6.83 -7.79
CA ASP A 62 -8.63 7.09 -8.13
C ASP A 62 -9.46 5.80 -8.20
N CYS A 63 -8.90 4.72 -8.76
CA CYS A 63 -9.60 3.45 -8.89
C CYS A 63 -9.82 2.77 -7.53
N MET A 64 -8.80 2.74 -6.68
CA MET A 64 -8.89 2.17 -5.33
C MET A 64 -9.82 2.99 -4.44
N ALA A 65 -9.76 4.33 -4.52
CA ALA A 65 -10.68 5.21 -3.81
C ALA A 65 -12.14 4.98 -4.21
N LYS A 66 -12.43 4.82 -5.51
CA LYS A 66 -13.79 4.48 -6.01
C LYS A 66 -14.29 3.13 -5.48
N LYS A 67 -13.40 2.20 -5.16
CA LYS A 67 -13.71 0.91 -4.54
C LYS A 67 -13.76 0.98 -3.00
N ASN A 68 -13.70 2.17 -2.43
CA ASN A 68 -13.65 2.46 -0.99
C ASN A 68 -12.42 1.89 -0.28
N TYR A 69 -11.27 1.82 -0.95
CA TYR A 69 -9.99 1.55 -0.29
C TYR A 69 -9.27 2.88 -0.04
N ARG A 70 -8.63 2.98 1.12
CA ARG A 70 -7.79 4.13 1.48
C ARG A 70 -6.35 3.70 1.67
N GLU A 71 -5.46 4.67 1.61
CA GLU A 71 -4.10 4.49 2.07
C GLU A 71 -4.07 4.41 3.60
N ALA A 72 -3.30 3.46 4.11
CA ALA A 72 -3.03 3.28 5.52
C ALA A 72 -1.53 3.05 5.72
N THR A 73 -0.97 3.66 6.76
CA THR A 73 0.39 3.33 7.23
C THR A 73 0.38 2.04 8.03
N GLN A 74 1.55 1.47 8.28
CA GLN A 74 1.70 0.26 9.08
C GLN A 74 1.03 0.35 10.47
N GLU A 75 1.05 1.53 11.09
CA GLU A 75 0.49 1.81 12.42
C GLU A 75 -1.03 1.93 12.41
N GLN A 76 -1.61 2.23 11.24
CA GLN A 76 -3.06 2.36 11.05
C GLN A 76 -3.74 1.03 10.72
N LEU A 77 -2.95 0.00 10.42
CA LEU A 77 -3.46 -1.33 10.16
C LEU A 77 -3.75 -2.10 11.45
N PRO A 78 -4.83 -2.90 11.50
CA PRO A 78 -5.03 -3.86 12.57
C PRO A 78 -3.81 -4.78 12.77
N LEU A 79 -3.59 -5.21 14.01
CA LEU A 79 -2.47 -6.09 14.37
C LEU A 79 -2.55 -7.46 13.69
N ASP A 80 -3.76 -7.92 13.40
CA ASP A 80 -4.07 -9.19 12.74
C ASP A 80 -4.28 -9.05 11.23
N ALA A 81 -4.08 -7.85 10.67
CA ALA A 81 -4.19 -7.64 9.23
C ALA A 81 -3.08 -8.41 8.50
N LYS A 82 -3.47 -9.20 7.49
CA LYS A 82 -2.54 -9.79 6.54
C LYS A 82 -2.03 -8.70 5.61
N ARG A 83 -0.74 -8.75 5.29
CA ARG A 83 -0.02 -7.72 4.52
C ARG A 83 0.76 -8.34 3.38
N GLN A 84 0.82 -7.61 2.28
CA GLN A 84 1.79 -7.79 1.22
C GLN A 84 2.55 -6.48 1.10
N GLU A 85 3.86 -6.55 1.30
CA GLU A 85 4.74 -5.38 1.25
C GLU A 85 4.69 -4.70 -0.13
N PRO A 86 4.90 -3.37 -0.18
CA PRO A 86 5.11 -2.67 -1.43
C PRO A 86 6.33 -3.21 -2.18
N ASP A 87 6.28 -3.16 -3.51
CA ASP A 87 7.37 -3.53 -4.40
C ASP A 87 7.81 -2.28 -5.16
N SER A 88 8.85 -1.63 -4.66
CA SER A 88 9.36 -0.35 -5.18
C SER A 88 10.03 -0.47 -6.55
N SER A 89 10.20 -1.69 -7.08
CA SER A 89 10.71 -1.92 -8.43
C SER A 89 9.73 -1.41 -9.51
N PHE A 90 8.46 -1.22 -9.15
CA PHE A 90 7.40 -0.79 -10.05
C PHE A 90 6.53 0.28 -9.37
N HIS A 91 6.35 1.45 -10.00
CA HIS A 91 5.58 2.55 -9.41
C HIS A 91 4.12 2.17 -9.10
N TRP A 92 3.50 1.33 -9.93
CA TRP A 92 2.15 0.79 -9.71
C TRP A 92 2.06 -0.21 -8.54
N ARG A 93 3.18 -0.55 -7.90
CA ARG A 93 3.27 -1.42 -6.71
C ARG A 93 3.95 -0.73 -5.52
N MET A 94 4.14 0.59 -5.57
CA MET A 94 4.72 1.35 -4.47
C MET A 94 3.89 1.33 -3.19
N ARG A 95 2.61 0.94 -3.27
CA ARG A 95 1.75 0.68 -2.12
C ARG A 95 1.54 -0.81 -1.96
N GLY A 96 1.66 -1.28 -0.71
CA GLY A 96 1.32 -2.64 -0.31
C GLY A 96 -0.18 -2.89 -0.34
N ILE A 97 -0.56 -4.12 -0.05
CA ILE A 97 -1.96 -4.55 0.06
C ILE A 97 -2.17 -5.06 1.49
N ALA A 98 -3.24 -4.62 2.15
CA ALA A 98 -3.60 -5.08 3.48
C ALA A 98 -5.09 -5.41 3.60
N GLY A 99 -5.42 -6.34 4.50
CA GLY A 99 -6.81 -6.67 4.83
C GLY A 99 -6.93 -7.75 5.89
N LEU A 100 -8.15 -8.02 6.34
CA LEU A 100 -8.43 -9.02 7.36
C LEU A 100 -8.12 -10.44 6.85
N LEU A 101 -7.69 -11.32 7.76
CA LEU A 101 -7.42 -12.73 7.44
C LEU A 101 -8.70 -13.51 7.11
N LYS A 102 -9.80 -13.22 7.82
CA LYS A 102 -11.15 -13.78 7.63
C LYS A 102 -12.18 -12.73 8.06
N LYS A 103 -13.41 -12.83 7.55
CA LYS A 103 -14.55 -12.05 8.03
C LYS A 103 -15.15 -12.67 9.28
#